data_AF-A0A7C8ZG24-F1
#
_entry.id   AF-A0A7C8ZG24-F1
#
_cell.length_a   1.000
_cell.length_b   1.000
_cell.length_c   1.000
_cell.angle_alpha   90.00
_cell.angle_beta   90.00
_cell.angle_gamma   90.00
#
_symmetry.space_group_name_H-M   'P 1'
#
loop_
_entity.id
_entity.type
_entity.pdbx_description
1 polymer ?
#
loop_
_entity_poly.entity_id
_entity_poly.type
_entity_poly.pdbx_seq_one_letter_code
_entity_poly.pdbx_strand_id
1 'polypeptide(L)'
;MEEVRATAAWVASRSSHVFIDSSGIEKVVESIKDSVPKVEWDFEGIHYSDGGPLTVQYLLVLDALNFCFWPDEKLSYDHLALGLKRALESDKCAFDANRLQKYTGAELQEMLKWPRPLPLEEERVRLLHEVGQELERNFEGKA
;
A
#
# COMPACT_ATOMS: atom_id res chain seq x y z
N MET A 1 -14.84 -11.18 7.86
CA MET A 1 -14.58 -10.39 9.10
C MET A 1 -15.27 -10.99 10.33
N GLU A 2 -16.54 -11.43 10.24
CA GLU A 2 -17.27 -11.97 11.40
C GLU A 2 -16.68 -13.27 11.97
N GLU A 3 -16.26 -14.21 11.13
CA GLU A 3 -15.59 -15.45 11.56
C GLU A 3 -14.28 -15.18 12.33
N VAL A 4 -13.48 -14.20 11.89
CA VAL A 4 -12.23 -13.83 12.57
C VAL A 4 -12.53 -13.28 13.96
N ARG A 5 -13.55 -12.42 14.09
CA ARG A 5 -13.96 -11.86 15.39
C ARG A 5 -14.48 -12.95 16.32
N ALA A 6 -15.33 -13.85 15.82
CA ALA A 6 -15.92 -14.93 16.61
C ALA A 6 -14.85 -15.92 17.11
N THR A 7 -13.93 -16.33 16.25
CA THR A 7 -12.85 -17.26 16.60
C THR A 7 -11.84 -16.64 17.55
N ALA A 8 -11.44 -15.38 17.35
CA ALA A 8 -10.57 -14.66 18.28
C ALA A 8 -11.23 -14.48 19.66
N ALA A 9 -12.52 -14.14 19.71
CA ALA A 9 -13.27 -14.02 20.96
C ALA A 9 -13.35 -15.36 21.71
N TRP A 10 -13.56 -16.47 20.99
CA TRP A 10 -13.57 -17.81 21.56
C TRP A 10 -12.25 -18.15 22.25
N VAL A 11 -11.12 -17.81 21.62
CA VAL A 11 -9.77 -18.01 22.19
C VAL A 11 -9.57 -17.10 23.42
N ALA A 12 -9.85 -15.81 23.29
CA ALA A 12 -9.69 -14.84 24.37
C ALA A 12 -10.50 -15.22 25.62
N SER A 13 -11.75 -15.68 25.43
CA SER A 13 -12.64 -16.10 26.53
C SER A 13 -12.15 -17.33 27.31
N ARG A 14 -11.26 -18.13 26.73
CA ARG A 14 -10.69 -19.35 27.33
C ARG A 14 -9.24 -19.19 27.77
N SER A 15 -8.64 -18.02 27.56
CA SER A 15 -7.28 -17.74 28.02
C SER A 15 -7.23 -17.74 29.54
N SER A 16 -6.24 -18.44 30.10
CA SER A 16 -5.99 -18.50 31.55
C SER A 16 -4.72 -17.77 31.97
N HIS A 17 -3.86 -17.39 31.03
CA HIS A 17 -2.53 -16.82 31.29
C HIS A 17 -2.39 -15.37 30.82
N VAL A 18 -3.23 -14.93 29.88
CA VAL A 18 -3.19 -13.59 29.29
C VAL A 18 -4.60 -13.01 29.31
N PHE A 19 -4.74 -11.81 29.86
CA PHE A 19 -6.02 -11.12 30.00
C PHE A 19 -5.88 -9.68 29.54
N ILE A 20 -7.00 -9.10 29.10
CA ILE A 20 -7.07 -7.67 28.77
C ILE A 20 -7.37 -6.90 30.05
N ASP A 21 -6.48 -5.99 30.45
CA ASP A 21 -6.73 -5.03 31.52
C ASP A 21 -7.45 -3.79 30.95
N SER A 22 -8.77 -3.74 31.11
CA SER A 22 -9.59 -2.61 30.66
C SER A 22 -9.16 -1.29 31.30
N SER A 23 -8.77 -1.30 32.58
CA SER A 23 -8.32 -0.10 33.29
C SER A 23 -6.95 0.38 32.78
N GLY A 24 -6.10 -0.56 32.39
CA GLY A 24 -4.81 -0.28 31.74
C GLY A 24 -4.98 0.39 30.40
N ILE A 25 -5.95 -0.05 29.59
CA ILE A 25 -6.28 0.60 28.31
C ILE A 25 -6.72 2.04 28.53
N GLU A 26 -7.64 2.29 29.46
CA GLU A 26 -8.11 3.65 29.77
C GLU A 26 -6.96 4.57 30.21
N LYS A 27 -6.06 4.08 31.07
CA LYS A 27 -4.86 4.84 31.49
C LYS A 27 -3.95 5.18 30.32
N VAL A 28 -3.71 4.24 29.40
CA VAL A 28 -2.90 4.51 28.21
C VAL A 28 -3.56 5.55 27.33
N VAL A 29 -4.86 5.41 27.03
CA VAL A 29 -5.62 6.38 26.22
C VAL A 29 -5.53 7.77 26.84
N GLU A 30 -5.79 7.89 28.14
CA GLU A 30 -5.71 9.17 28.86
C GLU A 30 -4.29 9.76 28.82
N SER A 31 -3.25 8.92 28.89
CA SER A 31 -1.86 9.38 28.83
C SER A 31 -1.42 9.88 27.44
N ILE A 32 -2.04 9.38 26.36
CA ILE A 32 -1.64 9.72 24.98
C ILE A 32 -2.61 10.68 24.29
N LYS A 33 -3.82 10.93 24.83
CA LYS A 33 -4.91 11.63 24.13
C LYS A 33 -4.50 12.98 23.50
N ASP A 34 -3.65 13.74 24.19
CA ASP A 34 -3.19 15.06 23.74
C ASP A 34 -1.89 14.98 22.91
N SER A 35 -1.32 13.79 22.80
CA SER A 35 -0.07 13.49 22.08
C SER A 35 -0.29 12.67 20.81
N VAL A 36 -1.53 12.25 20.51
CA VAL A 36 -1.83 11.56 19.24
C VAL A 36 -1.73 12.57 18.10
N PRO A 37 -0.73 12.46 17.21
CA PRO A 37 -0.62 13.37 16.08
C PRO A 37 -1.81 13.17 15.15
N LYS A 38 -2.23 14.24 14.50
CA LYS A 38 -3.18 14.14 13.38
C LYS A 38 -2.53 13.27 12.30
N VAL A 39 -3.23 12.22 11.86
CA VAL A 39 -2.76 11.40 10.74
C VAL A 39 -2.88 12.24 9.48
N GLU A 40 -1.73 12.57 8.88
CA GLU A 40 -1.65 13.21 7.57
C GLU A 40 -1.23 12.17 6.53
N TRP A 41 -1.85 12.26 5.34
CA TRP A 41 -1.67 11.28 4.27
C TRP A 41 -0.20 11.04 3.91
N ASP A 42 0.57 12.12 3.71
CA ASP A 42 1.98 12.05 3.30
C ASP A 42 2.92 12.47 4.44
N PHE A 43 2.68 11.98 5.67
CA PHE A 43 3.49 12.35 6.85
C PHE A 43 4.99 12.07 6.64
N GLU A 44 5.33 10.98 5.98
CA GLU A 44 6.72 10.58 5.70
C GLU A 44 7.28 11.17 4.40
N GLY A 45 6.46 11.86 3.60
CA GLY A 45 6.88 12.48 2.34
C GLY A 45 7.10 11.50 1.18
N ILE A 46 6.70 10.22 1.33
CA ILE A 46 6.92 9.15 0.35
C ILE A 46 5.71 8.89 -0.55
N HIS A 47 4.53 9.37 -0.22
CA HIS A 47 3.30 9.13 -0.96
C HIS A 47 3.01 10.22 -1.98
N TYR A 48 2.48 9.83 -3.13
CA TYR A 48 1.94 10.78 -4.09
C TYR A 48 0.59 11.30 -3.57
N SER A 49 0.30 12.58 -3.80
CA SER A 49 -1.01 13.16 -3.59
C SER A 49 -1.20 14.42 -4.42
N ASP A 50 -2.32 14.49 -5.14
CA ASP A 50 -2.85 15.71 -5.75
C ASP A 50 -4.29 16.01 -5.33
N GLY A 51 -4.83 15.20 -4.40
CA GLY A 51 -6.21 15.32 -3.93
C GLY A 51 -7.27 14.96 -4.97
N GLY A 52 -6.89 14.38 -6.11
CA GLY A 52 -7.79 14.02 -7.21
C GLY A 52 -7.70 12.55 -7.65
N PRO A 53 -8.31 12.21 -8.81
CA PRO A 53 -8.35 10.86 -9.38
C PRO A 53 -6.99 10.15 -9.46
N LEU A 54 -5.93 10.88 -9.79
CA LEU A 54 -4.60 10.28 -9.93
C LEU A 54 -4.01 9.84 -8.58
N THR A 55 -4.43 10.45 -7.46
CA THR A 55 -4.14 9.93 -6.11
C THR A 55 -4.80 8.58 -5.88
N VAL A 56 -6.03 8.39 -6.36
CA VAL A 56 -6.75 7.10 -6.25
C VAL A 56 -6.10 6.04 -7.15
N GLN A 57 -5.70 6.40 -8.37
CA GLN A 57 -4.91 5.51 -9.24
C GLN A 57 -3.57 5.13 -8.62
N TYR A 58 -2.87 6.09 -7.99
CA TYR A 58 -1.65 5.82 -7.25
C TYR A 58 -1.88 4.79 -6.13
N LEU A 59 -2.96 4.93 -5.37
CA LEU A 59 -3.36 3.97 -4.33
C LEU A 59 -3.56 2.56 -4.88
N LEU A 60 -4.32 2.42 -5.97
CA LEU A 60 -4.55 1.12 -6.61
C LEU A 60 -3.24 0.46 -7.04
N VAL A 61 -2.34 1.22 -7.67
CA VAL A 61 -1.03 0.72 -8.11
C VAL A 61 -0.14 0.36 -6.91
N LEU A 62 -0.06 1.23 -5.91
CA LEU A 62 0.75 1.01 -4.71
C LEU A 62 0.30 -0.23 -3.96
N ASP A 63 -1.00 -0.38 -3.72
CA ASP A 63 -1.56 -1.51 -2.98
C ASP A 63 -1.43 -2.82 -3.76
N ALA A 64 -1.63 -2.79 -5.09
CA ALA A 64 -1.42 -3.96 -5.94
C ALA A 64 0.05 -4.43 -5.89
N LEU A 65 1.01 -3.51 -5.81
CA LEU A 65 2.43 -3.86 -5.74
C LEU A 65 2.91 -4.17 -4.31
N ASN A 66 2.23 -3.73 -3.26
CA ASN A 66 2.73 -3.87 -1.89
C ASN A 66 2.48 -5.27 -1.29
N PHE A 67 3.29 -6.25 -1.67
CA PHE A 67 3.34 -7.52 -0.94
C PHE A 67 4.13 -7.36 0.36
N CYS A 68 3.54 -7.76 1.50
CA CYS A 68 4.17 -7.67 2.82
C CYS A 68 5.49 -8.45 2.98
N PHE A 69 5.90 -9.23 1.98
CA PHE A 69 7.17 -9.97 1.98
C PHE A 69 8.18 -9.31 1.04
N TRP A 70 9.18 -8.69 1.64
CA TRP A 70 10.34 -8.09 0.98
C TRP A 70 11.59 -8.93 1.26
N PRO A 71 11.85 -10.00 0.49
CA PRO A 71 13.00 -10.88 0.73
C PRO A 71 14.35 -10.21 0.41
N ASP A 72 14.33 -9.02 -0.19
CA ASP A 72 15.51 -8.17 -0.38
C ASP A 72 15.62 -7.21 0.80
N GLU A 73 16.65 -7.37 1.63
CA GLU A 73 16.89 -6.57 2.84
C GLU A 73 17.01 -5.06 2.59
N LYS A 74 17.28 -4.64 1.34
CA LYS A 74 17.39 -3.23 0.97
C LYS A 74 16.10 -2.67 0.42
N LEU A 75 15.16 -3.51 -0.02
CA LEU A 75 13.89 -3.08 -0.58
C LEU A 75 12.84 -3.05 0.54
N SER A 76 12.15 -1.93 0.67
CA SER A 76 11.06 -1.75 1.62
C SER A 76 9.86 -1.10 0.95
N TYR A 77 8.76 -1.03 1.69
CA TYR A 77 7.58 -0.27 1.31
C TYR A 77 7.92 1.17 0.90
N ASP A 78 8.75 1.87 1.67
CA ASP A 78 9.12 3.27 1.42
C ASP A 78 9.76 3.46 0.06
N HIS A 79 10.62 2.51 -0.35
CA HIS A 79 11.26 2.53 -1.67
C HIS A 79 10.25 2.37 -2.80
N LEU A 80 9.27 1.47 -2.64
CA LEU A 80 8.17 1.30 -3.59
C LEU A 80 7.33 2.59 -3.66
N ALA A 81 6.84 3.07 -2.52
CA ALA A 81 5.98 4.25 -2.43
C ALA A 81 6.64 5.49 -3.04
N LEU A 82 7.90 5.74 -2.67
CA LEU A 82 8.69 6.88 -3.15
C LEU A 82 9.06 6.74 -4.64
N GLY A 83 9.36 5.52 -5.11
CA GLY A 83 9.63 5.26 -6.52
C GLY A 83 8.41 5.58 -7.40
N LEU A 84 7.24 5.07 -7.02
CA LEU A 84 5.97 5.35 -7.69
C LEU A 84 5.61 6.84 -7.65
N LYS A 85 5.81 7.51 -6.50
CA LYS A 85 5.63 8.97 -6.37
C LYS A 85 6.49 9.72 -7.38
N ARG A 86 7.79 9.43 -7.41
CA ARG A 86 8.75 10.08 -8.33
C ARG A 86 8.40 9.82 -9.80
N ALA A 87 7.88 8.65 -10.12
CA ALA A 87 7.39 8.34 -11.46
C ALA A 87 6.25 9.27 -11.87
N LEU A 88 5.23 9.45 -11.02
CA LEU A 88 4.10 10.35 -11.26
C LEU A 88 4.46 11.85 -11.21
N GLU A 89 5.45 12.23 -10.41
CA GLU A 89 5.98 13.60 -10.42
C GLU A 89 6.73 13.92 -11.72
N SER A 90 7.43 12.93 -12.27
CA SER A 90 8.17 13.08 -13.53
C SER A 90 7.26 12.98 -14.75
N ASP A 91 6.24 12.12 -14.69
CA ASP A 91 5.33 11.82 -15.78
C ASP A 91 3.93 11.50 -15.24
N LYS A 92 3.01 12.46 -15.37
CA LYS A 92 1.62 12.33 -14.89
C LYS A 92 0.83 11.23 -15.60
N CYS A 93 1.28 10.82 -16.78
CA CYS A 93 0.66 9.74 -17.56
C CYS A 93 1.25 8.38 -17.20
N ALA A 94 2.17 8.25 -16.24
CA ALA A 94 2.83 6.97 -15.93
C ALA A 94 1.81 5.88 -15.56
N PHE A 95 0.69 6.23 -14.93
CA PHE A 95 -0.35 5.27 -14.53
C PHE A 95 -1.60 5.31 -15.40
N ASP A 96 -1.48 5.81 -16.64
CA ASP A 96 -2.55 5.65 -17.63
C ASP A 96 -2.83 4.17 -17.83
N ALA A 97 -4.11 3.79 -17.85
CA ALA A 97 -4.54 2.38 -17.87
C ALA A 97 -3.92 1.57 -19.03
N ASN A 98 -3.75 2.20 -20.19
CA ASN A 98 -3.14 1.57 -21.38
C ASN A 98 -1.62 1.33 -21.23
N ARG A 99 -0.92 2.08 -20.38
CA ARG A 99 0.51 1.91 -20.07
C ARG A 99 0.68 0.88 -18.98
N LEU A 100 -0.18 0.94 -17.95
CA LEU A 100 -0.23 -0.07 -16.90
C LEU A 100 -0.31 -1.49 -17.47
N GLN A 101 -1.13 -1.70 -18.50
CA GLN A 101 -1.26 -2.99 -19.21
C GLN A 101 -0.07 -3.43 -20.06
N LYS A 102 0.93 -2.58 -20.25
CA LYS A 102 2.07 -2.83 -21.16
C LYS A 102 3.41 -2.86 -20.47
N TYR A 103 3.50 -2.36 -19.23
CA TYR A 103 4.76 -2.35 -18.50
C TYR A 103 5.37 -3.73 -18.43
N THR A 104 6.67 -3.79 -18.64
CA THR A 104 7.51 -4.96 -18.45
C THR A 104 8.22 -4.89 -17.11
N GLY A 105 8.83 -6.01 -16.68
CA GLY A 105 9.64 -6.04 -15.45
C GLY A 105 10.76 -5.02 -15.45
N ALA A 106 11.49 -4.89 -16.58
CA ALA A 106 12.54 -3.91 -16.75
C ALA A 106 12.04 -2.46 -16.67
N GLU A 107 10.88 -2.16 -17.25
CA GLU A 107 10.29 -0.81 -17.14
C GLU A 107 9.80 -0.51 -15.73
N LEU A 108 9.31 -1.52 -14.99
CA LEU A 108 8.96 -1.36 -13.59
C LEU A 108 10.22 -1.11 -12.72
N GLN A 109 11.31 -1.82 -12.98
CA GLN A 109 12.61 -1.57 -12.31
C GLN A 109 13.08 -0.13 -12.58
N GLU A 110 13.03 0.31 -13.84
CA GLU A 110 13.42 1.68 -14.23
C GLU A 110 12.51 2.74 -13.58
N MET A 111 11.19 2.50 -13.56
CA MET A 111 10.21 3.37 -12.89
C MET A 111 10.55 3.58 -11.42
N LEU A 112 10.93 2.51 -10.72
CA LEU A 112 11.33 2.55 -9.31
C LEU A 112 12.79 2.96 -9.11
N LYS A 113 13.57 3.12 -10.18
CA LYS A 113 15.03 3.30 -10.17
C LYS A 113 15.74 2.23 -9.35
N TRP A 114 15.25 0.98 -9.43
CA TRP A 114 15.81 -0.14 -8.69
C TRP A 114 16.88 -0.84 -9.52
N PRO A 115 18.10 -1.09 -8.98
CA PRO A 115 19.26 -1.50 -9.80
C PRO A 115 19.29 -2.99 -10.15
N ARG A 116 18.26 -3.76 -9.77
CA ARG A 116 18.19 -5.22 -9.94
C ARG A 116 16.72 -5.68 -10.00
N PRO A 117 16.45 -6.93 -10.41
CA PRO A 117 15.08 -7.45 -10.45
C PRO A 117 14.37 -7.37 -9.09
N LEU A 118 13.09 -7.05 -9.13
CA LEU A 118 12.24 -7.01 -7.94
C LEU A 118 11.86 -8.42 -7.49
N PRO A 119 11.63 -8.64 -6.19
CA PRO A 119 10.99 -9.86 -5.73
C PRO A 119 9.62 -10.04 -6.37
N LEU A 120 9.38 -11.23 -6.96
CA LEU A 120 8.15 -11.56 -7.68
C LEU A 120 7.83 -10.55 -8.80
N GLU A 121 8.84 -10.08 -9.53
CA GLU A 121 8.70 -9.07 -10.56
C GLU A 121 7.63 -9.37 -11.61
N GLU A 122 7.58 -10.60 -12.12
CA GLU A 122 6.56 -11.00 -13.11
C GLU A 122 5.14 -10.89 -12.53
N GLU A 123 4.96 -11.22 -11.25
CA GLU A 123 3.67 -11.11 -10.57
C GLU A 123 3.29 -9.64 -10.31
N ARG A 124 4.27 -8.80 -9.95
CA ARG A 124 4.07 -7.34 -9.85
C ARG A 124 3.61 -6.75 -11.17
N VAL A 125 4.23 -7.16 -12.27
CA VAL A 125 3.83 -6.74 -13.63
C VAL A 125 2.43 -7.24 -13.97
N ARG A 126 2.12 -8.52 -13.68
CA ARG A 126 0.78 -9.07 -13.87
C ARG A 126 -0.28 -8.26 -13.13
N LEU A 127 0.01 -7.82 -11.91
CA LEU A 127 -0.90 -6.99 -11.12
C LEU A 127 -1.02 -5.55 -11.65
N LEU A 128 0.05 -4.95 -12.19
CA LEU A 128 -0.06 -3.68 -12.91
C LEU A 128 -1.01 -3.81 -14.10
N HIS A 129 -0.91 -4.92 -14.83
CA HIS A 129 -1.78 -5.17 -15.97
C HIS A 129 -3.23 -5.33 -15.54
N GLU A 130 -3.47 -6.05 -14.44
CA GLU A 130 -4.79 -6.21 -13.84
C GLU A 130 -5.39 -4.85 -13.43
N VAL A 131 -4.63 -4.00 -12.73
CA VAL A 131 -5.09 -2.64 -12.38
C VAL A 131 -5.47 -1.85 -13.64
N GLY A 132 -4.63 -1.88 -14.68
CA GLY A 132 -4.91 -1.20 -15.94
C GLY A 132 -6.18 -1.71 -16.64
N GLN A 133 -6.40 -3.03 -16.65
CA GLN A 133 -7.62 -3.63 -17.21
C GLN A 133 -8.86 -3.25 -16.42
N GLU A 134 -8.78 -3.24 -15.09
CA GLU A 134 -9.91 -2.90 -14.22
C GLU A 134 -10.28 -1.40 -14.31
N LEU A 135 -9.29 -0.53 -14.48
CA LEU A 135 -9.51 0.90 -14.76
C LEU A 135 -10.27 1.10 -16.07
N GLU A 136 -9.86 0.44 -17.15
CA GLU A 136 -10.59 0.54 -18.43
C GLU A 136 -12.00 -0.06 -18.34
N ARG A 137 -12.14 -1.22 -17.69
CA ARG A 137 -13.41 -1.96 -17.65
C ARG A 137 -14.47 -1.24 -16.83
N ASN A 138 -14.11 -0.66 -15.69
CA ASN A 138 -15.09 -0.15 -14.72
C ASN A 138 -15.04 1.37 -14.52
N PHE A 139 -13.99 2.05 -15.02
CA PHE A 139 -13.74 3.46 -14.71
C PHE A 139 -13.32 4.29 -15.94
N GLU A 140 -13.63 3.85 -17.17
CA GLU A 140 -13.28 4.58 -18.40
C GLU A 140 -11.77 4.93 -18.51
N GLY A 141 -10.92 4.13 -17.85
CA GLY A 141 -9.47 4.27 -17.81
C GLY A 141 -8.91 5.20 -16.71
N LYS A 142 -9.74 5.77 -15.83
CA LYS A 142 -9.31 6.69 -14.74
C LYS A 142 -10.15 6.49 -13.48
N ALA A 143 -9.50 6.38 -12.32
CA ALA A 143 -10.18 6.12 -11.04
C ALA A 143 -11.13 7.24 -10.58
#